data_AF-A0A075QJ38-F1
#
_entry.id   AF-A0A075QJ38-F1
#
_cell.length_a   1.000
_cell.length_b   1.000
_cell.length_c   1.000
_cell.angle_alpha   90.00
_cell.angle_beta   90.00
_cell.angle_gamma   90.00
#
_symmetry.space_group_name_H-M   'P 1'
#
loop_
_entity.id
_entity.type
_entity.pdbx_description
1 polymer ?
#
loop_
_entity_poly.entity_id
_entity_poly.type
_entity_poly.pdbx_seq_one_letter_code
_entity_poly.pdbx_strand_id
1 'polypeptide(L)'
;FSSEVTAALRVTDGALVVVDCVEGVCVQTETVLRQALGERIKPVVIVNKVDRALLELQVSKEDLYQSFSRTIESVNVVISTYYDKVLGDVQVQPYQGTVAFGSGLHGWGFTVRQFAVKYAKKFGVDRAKMMERLWGDNYFNPKTKKWTKVGEHDGQPLERAFNQFILDPIFKIFGAIMNFKKDEIPTLLSKLEIKLSAEEKDLEGKALLKIVMRKFLPAADALLEMMIIHLPSPITAQKYRAE
;
A
#
# COMPACT_ATOMS: atom_id res chain seq x y z
N PHE A 1 21.15 4.42 -21.15
CA PHE A 1 20.47 4.61 -19.86
C PHE A 1 21.20 4.02 -18.65
N SER A 2 21.93 2.89 -18.74
CA SER A 2 22.61 2.31 -17.55
C SER A 2 23.57 3.28 -16.84
N SER A 3 24.35 4.07 -17.58
CA SER A 3 25.26 5.08 -17.01
C SER A 3 24.53 6.21 -16.27
N GLU A 4 23.39 6.65 -16.78
CA GLU A 4 22.55 7.68 -16.17
C GLU A 4 21.89 7.19 -14.88
N VAL A 5 21.45 5.93 -14.86
CA VAL A 5 20.90 5.28 -13.66
C VAL A 5 21.95 5.25 -12.55
N THR A 6 23.19 4.80 -12.84
CA THR A 6 24.26 4.79 -11.84
C THR A 6 24.61 6.19 -11.34
N ALA A 7 24.67 7.19 -12.23
CA ALA A 7 24.93 8.57 -11.83
C ALA A 7 23.84 9.11 -10.89
N ALA A 8 22.57 8.82 -11.18
CA ALA A 8 21.45 9.22 -10.32
C ALA A 8 21.50 8.53 -8.95
N LEU A 9 21.80 7.22 -8.91
CA LEU A 9 21.86 6.46 -7.67
C LEU A 9 22.96 6.97 -6.72
N ARG A 10 24.12 7.38 -7.26
CA ARG A 10 25.23 7.91 -6.45
C ARG A 10 24.90 9.21 -5.71
N VAL A 11 23.95 9.99 -6.21
CA VAL A 11 23.52 11.26 -5.58
C VAL A 11 22.24 11.13 -4.75
N THR A 12 21.65 9.93 -4.66
CA THR A 12 20.40 9.68 -3.91
C THR A 12 20.63 8.76 -2.72
N ASP A 13 20.03 9.06 -1.57
CA ASP A 13 20.17 8.25 -0.35
C ASP A 13 19.02 7.25 -0.12
N GLY A 14 17.91 7.42 -0.86
CA GLY A 14 16.73 6.57 -0.78
C GLY A 14 16.09 6.36 -2.15
N ALA A 15 15.38 5.24 -2.32
CA ALA A 15 14.70 4.90 -3.57
C ALA A 15 13.23 4.55 -3.33
N LEU A 16 12.35 5.12 -4.16
CA LEU A 16 10.96 4.69 -4.27
C LEU A 16 10.84 3.69 -5.43
N VAL A 17 10.69 2.42 -5.08
CA VAL A 17 10.57 1.31 -6.04
C VAL A 17 9.10 1.14 -6.40
N VAL A 18 8.79 1.23 -7.70
CA VAL A 18 7.42 1.04 -8.21
C VAL A 18 7.32 -0.37 -8.80
N VAL A 19 6.36 -1.15 -8.31
CA VAL A 19 6.13 -2.54 -8.74
C VAL A 19 4.69 -2.68 -9.22
N ASP A 20 4.46 -3.43 -10.29
CA ASP A 20 3.11 -3.66 -10.82
C ASP A 20 2.35 -4.70 -9.98
N CYS A 21 1.09 -4.44 -9.64
CA CYS A 21 0.23 -5.35 -8.89
C CYS A 21 -0.09 -6.67 -9.62
N VAL A 22 -0.07 -6.65 -10.95
CA VAL A 22 -0.44 -7.76 -11.83
C VAL A 22 0.82 -8.45 -12.36
N GLU A 23 1.77 -7.66 -12.89
CA GLU A 23 3.00 -8.21 -13.49
C GLU A 23 4.08 -8.53 -12.45
N GLY A 24 3.99 -7.95 -11.24
CA GLY A 24 4.95 -8.17 -10.16
C GLY A 24 6.30 -7.50 -10.43
N VAL A 25 7.37 -8.13 -9.96
CA VAL A 25 8.75 -7.63 -10.09
C VAL A 25 9.31 -8.06 -11.45
N CYS A 26 9.47 -7.10 -12.36
CA CYS A 26 10.11 -7.35 -13.65
C CYS A 26 11.64 -7.42 -13.53
N VAL A 27 12.30 -8.09 -14.49
CA VAL A 27 13.77 -8.21 -14.58
C VAL A 27 14.48 -6.85 -14.53
N GLN A 28 13.87 -5.82 -15.13
CA GLN A 28 14.41 -4.46 -15.11
C GLN A 28 14.34 -3.84 -13.70
N THR A 29 13.21 -3.99 -13.00
CA THR A 29 13.05 -3.51 -11.62
C THR A 29 14.04 -4.19 -10.69
N GLU A 30 14.24 -5.51 -10.84
CA GLU A 30 15.25 -6.26 -10.10
C GLU A 30 16.66 -5.74 -10.38
N THR A 31 17.01 -5.54 -11.65
CA THR A 31 18.35 -5.07 -12.04
C THR A 31 18.68 -3.70 -11.44
N VAL A 32 17.72 -2.77 -11.48
CA VAL A 32 17.90 -1.43 -10.91
C VAL A 32 17.89 -1.46 -9.39
N LEU A 33 17.03 -2.28 -8.77
CA LEU A 33 17.02 -2.46 -7.32
C LEU A 33 18.35 -3.02 -6.81
N ARG A 34 18.93 -4.00 -7.52
CA ARG A 34 20.26 -4.53 -7.21
C ARG A 34 21.35 -3.45 -7.28
N GLN A 35 21.32 -2.60 -8.31
CA GLN A 35 22.27 -1.48 -8.43
C GLN A 35 22.10 -0.49 -7.28
N ALA A 36 20.85 -0.19 -6.89
CA ALA A 36 20.56 0.71 -5.78
C ALA A 36 21.07 0.16 -4.44
N LEU A 37 20.87 -1.14 -4.17
CA LEU A 37 21.38 -1.80 -2.98
C LEU A 37 22.92 -1.82 -2.92
N GLY A 38 23.59 -1.99 -4.06
CA GLY A 38 25.06 -1.91 -4.15
C GLY A 38 25.61 -0.52 -3.81
N GLU A 39 24.86 0.54 -4.10
CA GLU A 39 25.17 1.93 -3.71
C GLU A 39 24.66 2.27 -2.29
N ARG A 40 24.26 1.25 -1.52
CA ARG A 40 23.72 1.33 -0.15
C ARG A 40 22.50 2.24 -0.03
N ILE A 41 21.61 2.20 -1.01
CA ILE A 41 20.39 3.01 -1.04
C ILE A 41 19.25 2.25 -0.37
N LYS A 42 18.54 2.90 0.55
CA LYS A 42 17.41 2.28 1.25
C LYS A 42 16.13 2.31 0.38
N PRO A 43 15.50 1.16 0.08
CA PRO A 43 14.29 1.13 -0.71
C PRO A 43 13.02 1.31 0.15
N VAL A 44 12.01 1.92 -0.44
CA VAL A 44 10.60 1.81 -0.06
C VAL A 44 9.80 1.42 -1.30
N VAL A 45 8.68 0.72 -1.14
CA VAL A 45 7.95 0.12 -2.28
C VAL A 45 6.56 0.72 -2.42
N ILE A 46 6.12 0.96 -3.65
CA ILE A 46 4.71 1.11 -3.99
C ILE A 46 4.27 0.03 -4.97
N VAL A 47 3.25 -0.74 -4.58
CA VAL A 47 2.53 -1.63 -5.48
C VAL A 47 1.49 -0.81 -6.24
N ASN A 48 1.73 -0.62 -7.53
CA ASN A 48 1.01 0.27 -8.43
C ASN A 48 0.08 -0.53 -9.38
N LYS A 49 -0.78 0.19 -10.11
CA LYS A 49 -1.78 -0.35 -11.03
C LYS A 49 -2.80 -1.28 -10.37
N VAL A 50 -3.10 -1.05 -9.09
CA VAL A 50 -4.13 -1.79 -8.35
C VAL A 50 -5.52 -1.64 -9.00
N ASP A 51 -5.76 -0.54 -9.72
CA ASP A 51 -6.99 -0.33 -10.49
C ASP A 51 -7.23 -1.38 -11.57
N ARG A 52 -6.18 -1.94 -12.19
CA ARG A 52 -6.31 -3.02 -13.18
C ARG A 52 -6.87 -4.28 -12.53
N ALA A 53 -6.37 -4.65 -11.36
CA ALA A 53 -6.87 -5.80 -10.61
C ALA A 53 -8.36 -5.64 -10.24
N LEU A 54 -8.78 -4.41 -9.88
CA LEU A 54 -10.15 -4.12 -9.48
C LEU A 54 -11.14 -3.96 -10.65
N LEU A 55 -10.72 -3.31 -11.75
CA LEU A 55 -11.60 -2.94 -12.86
C LEU A 55 -11.53 -3.90 -14.04
N GLU A 56 -10.35 -4.44 -14.34
CA GLU A 56 -10.14 -5.30 -15.52
C GLU A 56 -10.28 -6.78 -15.12
N LEU A 57 -9.57 -7.20 -14.07
CA LEU A 57 -9.52 -8.60 -13.65
C LEU A 57 -10.62 -8.98 -12.65
N GLN A 58 -11.24 -7.99 -12.01
CA GLN A 58 -12.30 -8.17 -11.00
C GLN A 58 -11.95 -9.22 -9.92
N VAL A 59 -10.70 -9.19 -9.45
CA VAL A 59 -10.19 -10.17 -8.47
C VAL A 59 -10.92 -10.05 -7.13
N SER A 60 -10.98 -11.16 -6.37
CA SER A 60 -11.52 -11.13 -5.01
C SER A 60 -10.58 -10.37 -4.04
N LYS A 61 -11.10 -9.98 -2.88
CA LYS A 61 -10.30 -9.30 -1.84
C LYS A 61 -9.11 -10.16 -1.37
N GLU A 62 -9.32 -11.46 -1.16
CA GLU A 62 -8.25 -12.35 -0.73
C GLU A 62 -7.23 -12.59 -1.84
N ASP A 63 -7.66 -12.77 -3.09
CA ASP A 63 -6.73 -12.95 -4.22
C ASP A 63 -5.85 -11.72 -4.43
N LEU A 64 -6.43 -10.51 -4.27
CA LEU A 64 -5.68 -9.27 -4.33
C LEU A 64 -4.65 -9.16 -3.20
N TYR A 65 -5.05 -9.48 -1.97
CA TYR A 65 -4.13 -9.52 -0.83
C TYR A 65 -2.99 -10.52 -1.06
N GLN A 66 -3.30 -11.72 -1.56
CA GLN A 66 -2.29 -12.73 -1.86
C GLN A 66 -1.35 -12.26 -2.98
N SER A 67 -1.85 -11.54 -3.98
CA SER A 67 -1.02 -10.93 -5.01
C SER A 67 -0.05 -9.89 -4.42
N PHE A 68 -0.54 -9.04 -3.51
CA PHE A 68 0.32 -8.11 -2.78
C PHE A 68 1.38 -8.82 -1.97
N SER A 69 1.00 -9.85 -1.21
CA SER A 69 1.93 -10.63 -0.38
C SER A 69 3.05 -11.24 -1.20
N ARG A 70 2.71 -11.91 -2.32
CA ARG A 70 3.70 -12.47 -3.24
C ARG A 70 4.61 -11.41 -3.85
N THR A 71 4.05 -10.27 -4.24
CA THR A 71 4.82 -9.16 -4.81
C THR A 71 5.85 -8.63 -3.82
N ILE A 72 5.45 -8.42 -2.57
CA ILE A 72 6.33 -7.96 -1.49
C ILE A 72 7.39 -9.01 -1.18
N GLU A 73 7.01 -10.29 -1.13
CA GLU A 73 7.94 -11.40 -0.94
C GLU A 73 9.01 -11.43 -2.04
N SER A 74 8.62 -11.34 -3.32
CA SER A 74 9.56 -11.27 -4.44
C SER A 74 10.54 -10.10 -4.31
N VAL A 75 10.07 -8.92 -3.88
CA VAL A 75 10.97 -7.78 -3.63
C VAL A 75 11.95 -8.09 -2.49
N ASN A 76 11.45 -8.67 -1.38
CA ASN A 76 12.29 -9.01 -0.24
C ASN A 76 13.30 -10.12 -0.55
N VAL A 77 13.00 -11.06 -1.44
CA VAL A 77 13.98 -12.03 -1.95
C VAL A 77 15.13 -11.30 -2.63
N VAL A 78 14.86 -10.33 -3.52
CA VAL A 78 15.92 -9.54 -4.17
C VAL A 78 16.72 -8.76 -3.13
N ILE A 79 16.05 -8.08 -2.20
CA ILE A 79 16.72 -7.31 -1.13
C ILE A 79 17.64 -8.20 -0.30
N SER A 80 17.13 -9.34 0.17
CA SER A 80 17.88 -10.29 1.01
C SER A 80 19.03 -10.99 0.27
N THR A 81 18.99 -11.03 -1.06
CA THR A 81 20.06 -11.64 -1.88
C THR A 81 21.24 -10.69 -2.04
N TYR A 82 20.98 -9.39 -2.15
CA TYR A 82 21.98 -8.36 -2.47
C TYR A 82 22.22 -7.36 -1.32
N TYR A 83 21.82 -7.69 -0.09
CA TYR A 83 21.99 -6.80 1.05
C TYR A 83 23.46 -6.67 1.45
N ASP A 84 23.83 -5.47 1.91
CA ASP A 84 25.08 -5.22 2.62
C ASP A 84 24.79 -5.29 4.14
N LYS A 85 25.62 -6.02 4.90
CA LYS A 85 25.49 -6.11 6.36
C LYS A 85 25.54 -4.76 7.05
N VAL A 86 26.23 -3.78 6.46
CA VAL A 86 26.35 -2.41 6.99
C VAL A 86 24.99 -1.68 6.99
N LEU A 87 24.10 -1.98 6.04
CA LEU A 87 22.76 -1.37 5.98
C LEU A 87 21.78 -1.93 7.02
N GLY A 88 22.09 -3.08 7.61
CA GLY A 88 21.15 -3.83 8.44
C GLY A 88 19.99 -4.41 7.62
N ASP A 89 18.86 -4.63 8.28
CA ASP A 89 17.65 -5.12 7.61
C ASP A 89 16.93 -3.97 6.89
N VAL A 90 16.93 -4.04 5.56
CA VAL A 90 16.26 -3.10 4.66
C VAL A 90 15.10 -3.75 3.90
N GLN A 91 14.65 -4.92 4.35
CA GLN A 91 13.42 -5.52 3.83
C GLN A 91 12.22 -4.60 4.05
N VAL A 92 11.24 -4.72 3.17
CA VAL A 92 10.03 -3.91 3.20
C VAL A 92 8.85 -4.71 3.73
N GLN A 93 8.09 -4.10 4.63
CA GLN A 93 6.93 -4.72 5.26
C GLN A 93 5.77 -3.72 5.35
N PRO A 94 4.54 -4.09 4.93
CA PRO A 94 3.40 -3.19 5.00
C PRO A 94 3.08 -2.72 6.43
N TYR A 95 3.17 -3.61 7.41
CA TYR A 95 2.94 -3.28 8.81
C TYR A 95 4.04 -2.39 9.42
N GLN A 96 5.18 -2.21 8.75
CA GLN A 96 6.21 -1.24 9.14
C GLN A 96 6.00 0.13 8.46
N GLY A 97 5.16 0.21 7.42
CA GLY A 97 4.89 1.44 6.68
C GLY A 97 5.80 1.68 5.48
N THR A 98 6.71 0.76 5.16
CA THR A 98 7.65 0.87 4.01
C THR A 98 7.05 0.39 2.68
N VAL A 99 5.76 0.04 2.68
CA VAL A 99 5.02 -0.38 1.48
C VAL A 99 3.73 0.44 1.36
N ALA A 100 3.53 1.02 0.18
CA ALA A 100 2.30 1.66 -0.25
C ALA A 100 1.59 0.82 -1.33
N PHE A 101 0.29 1.02 -1.48
CA PHE A 101 -0.55 0.38 -2.50
C PHE A 101 -1.38 1.45 -3.19
N GLY A 102 -1.55 1.39 -4.51
CA GLY A 102 -2.39 2.37 -5.19
C GLY A 102 -2.38 2.33 -6.72
N SER A 103 -2.81 3.44 -7.30
CA SER A 103 -2.88 3.66 -8.73
C SER A 103 -2.40 5.06 -9.07
N GLY A 104 -1.30 5.15 -9.82
CA GLY A 104 -0.83 6.40 -10.38
C GLY A 104 -1.82 7.00 -11.40
N LEU A 105 -2.53 6.16 -12.16
CA LEU A 105 -3.50 6.60 -13.17
C LEU A 105 -4.66 7.39 -12.54
N HIS A 106 -5.21 6.84 -11.45
CA HIS A 106 -6.31 7.48 -10.72
C HIS A 106 -5.81 8.46 -9.66
N GLY A 107 -4.53 8.42 -9.28
CA GLY A 107 -3.91 9.35 -8.33
C GLY A 107 -4.29 9.08 -6.88
N TRP A 108 -4.52 7.81 -6.53
CA TRP A 108 -4.80 7.40 -5.15
C TRP A 108 -3.79 6.36 -4.69
N GLY A 109 -3.53 6.34 -3.39
CA GLY A 109 -2.63 5.38 -2.78
C GLY A 109 -2.69 5.45 -1.27
N PHE A 110 -2.29 4.37 -0.61
CA PHE A 110 -2.32 4.27 0.83
C PHE A 110 -1.19 3.41 1.39
N THR A 111 -0.87 3.63 2.65
CA THR A 111 -0.07 2.71 3.46
C THR A 111 -0.95 2.09 4.56
N VAL A 112 -0.55 0.94 5.10
CA VAL A 112 -1.23 0.35 6.27
C VAL A 112 -1.25 1.32 7.45
N ARG A 113 -0.21 2.14 7.58
CA ARG A 113 -0.07 3.17 8.62
C ARG A 113 -1.23 4.17 8.61
N GLN A 114 -1.64 4.66 7.44
CA GLN A 114 -2.74 5.63 7.34
C GLN A 114 -4.07 5.06 7.86
N PHE A 115 -4.37 3.80 7.54
CA PHE A 115 -5.54 3.10 8.09
C PHE A 115 -5.38 2.80 9.57
N ALA A 116 -4.18 2.43 10.02
CA ALA A 116 -3.90 2.21 11.43
C ALA A 116 -4.15 3.46 12.26
N VAL A 117 -3.78 4.66 11.79
CA VAL A 117 -4.08 5.93 12.49
C VAL A 117 -5.58 6.15 12.67
N LYS A 118 -6.38 5.84 11.63
CA LYS A 118 -7.85 5.96 11.68
C LYS A 118 -8.45 4.95 12.66
N TYR A 119 -8.05 3.69 12.56
CA TYR A 119 -8.64 2.60 13.35
C TYR A 119 -8.11 2.51 14.79
N ALA A 120 -6.86 2.91 15.06
CA ALA A 120 -6.29 2.96 16.41
C ALA A 120 -7.17 3.79 17.35
N LYS A 121 -7.59 4.98 16.91
CA LYS A 121 -8.51 5.84 17.66
C LYS A 121 -9.88 5.18 17.86
N LYS A 122 -10.42 4.54 16.83
CA LYS A 122 -11.74 3.89 16.86
C LYS A 122 -11.79 2.69 17.80
N PHE A 123 -10.73 1.89 17.85
CA PHE A 123 -10.66 0.69 18.68
C PHE A 123 -10.00 0.92 20.05
N GLY A 124 -9.45 2.11 20.30
CA GLY A 124 -8.69 2.39 21.53
C GLY A 124 -7.42 1.54 21.64
N VAL A 125 -6.77 1.24 20.51
CA VAL A 125 -5.56 0.41 20.42
C VAL A 125 -4.39 1.28 19.97
N ASP A 126 -3.19 0.99 20.47
CA ASP A 126 -1.97 1.63 20.00
C ASP A 126 -1.79 1.50 18.47
N ARG A 127 -1.26 2.55 17.83
CA ARG A 127 -1.09 2.60 16.37
C ARG A 127 -0.17 1.50 15.87
N ALA A 128 0.96 1.24 16.53
CA ALA A 128 1.91 0.22 16.07
C ALA A 128 1.28 -1.18 16.16
N LYS A 129 0.59 -1.47 17.27
CA LYS A 129 -0.19 -2.72 17.40
C LYS A 129 -1.29 -2.83 16.34
N MET A 130 -1.93 -1.73 15.96
CA MET A 130 -2.93 -1.72 14.91
C MET A 130 -2.31 -1.97 13.52
N MET A 131 -1.11 -1.45 13.26
CA MET A 131 -0.40 -1.72 11.99
C MET A 131 -0.08 -3.21 11.84
N GLU A 132 0.42 -3.86 12.89
CA GLU A 132 0.68 -5.31 12.90
C GLU A 132 -0.61 -6.11 12.64
N ARG A 133 -1.73 -5.70 13.24
CA ARG A 133 -3.03 -6.34 13.10
C ARG A 133 -3.67 -6.17 11.72
N LEU A 134 -3.31 -5.14 10.98
CA LEU A 134 -3.89 -4.83 9.67
C LEU A 134 -3.20 -5.58 8.52
N TRP A 135 -2.18 -6.40 8.78
CA TRP A 135 -1.49 -7.20 7.77
C TRP A 135 -1.25 -8.64 8.28
N GLY A 136 -1.02 -9.59 7.37
CA GLY A 136 -0.73 -10.98 7.73
C GLY A 136 -1.97 -11.78 8.15
N ASP A 137 -1.73 -12.89 8.86
CA ASP A 137 -2.75 -13.78 9.43
C ASP A 137 -3.34 -13.18 10.72
N ASN A 138 -3.99 -12.04 10.57
CA ASN A 138 -4.73 -11.37 11.62
C ASN A 138 -6.18 -11.21 11.20
N TYR A 139 -7.09 -11.58 12.09
CA TYR A 139 -8.52 -11.61 11.84
C TYR A 139 -9.25 -10.92 12.99
N PHE A 140 -10.31 -10.16 12.66
CA PHE A 140 -11.19 -9.57 13.66
C PHE A 140 -12.56 -10.20 13.56
N ASN A 141 -13.00 -10.87 14.63
CA ASN A 141 -14.32 -11.46 14.67
C ASN A 141 -15.36 -10.40 15.10
N PRO A 142 -16.32 -10.01 14.24
CA PRO A 142 -17.30 -8.98 14.56
C PRO A 142 -18.29 -9.40 15.66
N LYS A 143 -18.55 -10.71 15.81
CA LYS A 143 -19.49 -11.26 16.80
C LYS A 143 -18.88 -11.17 18.20
N THR A 144 -17.64 -11.63 18.36
CA THR A 144 -16.94 -11.64 19.65
C THR A 144 -16.19 -10.34 19.94
N LYS A 145 -15.99 -9.50 18.92
CA LYS A 145 -15.17 -8.27 18.95
C LYS A 145 -13.71 -8.52 19.38
N LYS A 146 -13.19 -9.72 19.10
CA LYS A 146 -11.84 -10.14 19.47
C LYS A 146 -10.96 -10.33 18.23
N TRP A 147 -9.67 -10.09 18.43
CA TRP A 147 -8.63 -10.40 17.47
C TRP A 147 -8.18 -11.85 17.63
N THR A 148 -7.91 -12.52 16.51
CA THR A 148 -7.38 -13.88 16.47
C THR A 148 -6.40 -14.03 15.32
N LYS A 149 -5.48 -14.98 15.43
CA LYS A 149 -4.60 -15.41 14.33
C LYS A 149 -5.15 -16.61 13.58
N VAL A 150 -6.26 -17.17 14.05
CA VAL A 150 -6.95 -18.31 13.43
C VAL A 150 -7.97 -17.76 12.44
N GLY A 151 -7.90 -18.20 11.18
CA GLY A 151 -8.77 -17.77 10.09
C GLY A 151 -10.19 -18.31 10.14
N GLU A 152 -10.63 -18.85 11.28
CA GLU A 152 -11.96 -19.41 11.49
C GLU A 152 -12.42 -19.25 12.94
N HIS A 153 -13.73 -19.29 13.14
CA HIS A 153 -14.37 -19.34 14.45
C HIS A 153 -15.67 -20.15 14.35
N ASP A 154 -15.82 -21.16 15.20
CA ASP A 154 -16.97 -22.08 15.20
C ASP A 154 -17.26 -22.70 13.82
N GLY A 155 -16.19 -23.10 13.11
CA GLY A 155 -16.28 -23.68 11.77
C GLY A 155 -16.66 -22.69 10.65
N GLN A 156 -16.80 -21.39 10.96
CA GLN A 156 -17.02 -20.34 9.96
C GLN A 156 -15.72 -19.61 9.64
N PRO A 157 -15.38 -19.40 8.35
CA PRO A 157 -14.19 -18.66 7.98
C PRO A 157 -14.30 -17.19 8.43
N LEU A 158 -13.19 -16.64 8.91
CA LEU A 158 -13.05 -15.24 9.23
C LEU A 158 -12.35 -14.49 8.10
N GLU A 159 -12.84 -13.30 7.80
CA GLU A 159 -12.18 -12.43 6.84
C GLU A 159 -10.93 -11.79 7.46
N ARG A 160 -9.83 -11.81 6.71
CA ARG A 160 -8.56 -11.19 7.09
C ARG A 160 -8.76 -9.70 7.36
N ALA A 161 -8.05 -9.18 8.36
CA ALA A 161 -8.17 -7.79 8.78
C ALA A 161 -7.83 -6.79 7.66
N PHE A 162 -6.80 -7.07 6.85
CA PHE A 162 -6.51 -6.24 5.67
C PHE A 162 -7.71 -6.17 4.73
N ASN A 163 -8.34 -7.31 4.44
CA ASN A 163 -9.47 -7.38 3.53
C ASN A 163 -10.68 -6.64 4.11
N GLN A 164 -10.97 -6.87 5.39
CA GLN A 164 -12.14 -6.30 6.07
C GLN A 164 -12.04 -4.79 6.31
N PHE A 165 -10.86 -4.30 6.71
CA PHE A 165 -10.70 -2.90 7.13
C PHE A 165 -10.09 -1.99 6.07
N ILE A 166 -9.39 -2.54 5.08
CA ILE A 166 -8.72 -1.75 4.04
C ILE A 166 -9.36 -1.99 2.68
N LEU A 167 -9.42 -3.25 2.22
CA LEU A 167 -9.95 -3.53 0.89
C LEU A 167 -11.48 -3.37 0.81
N ASP A 168 -12.24 -3.78 1.84
CA ASP A 168 -13.70 -3.74 1.78
C ASP A 168 -14.28 -2.33 1.54
N PRO A 169 -13.83 -1.25 2.21
CA PRO A 169 -14.21 0.11 1.83
C PRO A 169 -13.87 0.47 0.38
N ILE A 170 -12.69 0.07 -0.10
CA ILE A 170 -12.24 0.36 -1.47
C ILE A 170 -13.13 -0.37 -2.49
N PHE A 171 -13.36 -1.67 -2.28
CA PHE A 171 -14.23 -2.49 -3.13
C PHE A 171 -15.67 -1.97 -3.14
N LYS A 172 -16.19 -1.50 -2.00
CA LYS A 172 -17.52 -0.89 -1.93
C LYS A 172 -17.60 0.40 -2.75
N ILE A 173 -16.57 1.26 -2.72
CA ILE A 173 -16.52 2.47 -3.55
C ILE A 173 -16.52 2.10 -5.03
N PHE A 174 -15.62 1.20 -5.44
CA PHE A 174 -15.52 0.74 -6.83
C PHE A 174 -16.84 0.12 -7.29
N GLY A 175 -17.41 -0.80 -6.50
CA GLY A 175 -18.65 -1.49 -6.81
C GLY A 175 -19.87 -0.56 -6.86
N ALA A 176 -19.98 0.44 -5.98
CA ALA A 176 -21.09 1.38 -5.99
C ALA A 176 -21.02 2.34 -7.19
N ILE A 177 -19.84 2.90 -7.46
CA ILE A 177 -19.65 3.89 -8.54
C ILE A 177 -19.71 3.24 -9.92
N MET A 178 -19.03 2.11 -10.12
CA MET A 178 -18.97 1.46 -11.44
C MET A 178 -20.28 0.79 -11.85
N ASN A 179 -21.13 0.43 -10.88
CA ASN A 179 -22.47 -0.12 -11.14
C ASN A 179 -23.58 0.95 -11.02
N PHE A 180 -23.23 2.23 -11.04
CA PHE A 180 -24.17 3.36 -11.05
C PHE A 180 -25.22 3.31 -9.93
N LYS A 181 -24.82 2.87 -8.73
CA LYS A 181 -25.72 2.77 -7.57
C LYS A 181 -25.97 4.13 -6.91
N LYS A 182 -26.67 5.03 -7.61
CA LYS A 182 -26.83 6.44 -7.22
C LYS A 182 -27.43 6.65 -5.83
N ASP A 183 -28.25 5.71 -5.35
CA ASP A 183 -28.84 5.78 -4.01
C ASP A 183 -27.86 5.38 -2.89
N GLU A 184 -26.91 4.48 -3.17
CA GLU A 184 -25.92 4.00 -2.20
C GLU A 184 -24.70 4.92 -2.09
N ILE A 185 -24.31 5.58 -3.19
CA ILE A 185 -23.09 6.40 -3.27
C ILE A 185 -23.07 7.53 -2.21
N PRO A 186 -24.11 8.38 -2.05
CA PRO A 186 -24.08 9.47 -1.06
C PRO A 186 -23.92 8.96 0.37
N THR A 187 -24.61 7.87 0.70
CA THR A 187 -24.54 7.24 2.03
C THR A 187 -23.15 6.66 2.28
N LEU A 188 -22.53 6.04 1.28
CA LEU A 188 -21.18 5.50 1.39
C LEU A 188 -20.13 6.60 1.55
N LEU A 189 -20.19 7.66 0.74
CA LEU A 189 -19.25 8.78 0.81
C LEU A 189 -19.34 9.51 2.16
N SER A 190 -20.55 9.70 2.68
CA SER A 190 -20.78 10.29 4.00
C SER A 190 -20.13 9.46 5.13
N LYS A 191 -20.29 8.14 5.11
CA LYS A 191 -19.67 7.22 6.10
C LYS A 191 -18.14 7.23 6.05
N LEU A 192 -17.56 7.57 4.91
CA LEU A 192 -16.12 7.68 4.71
C LEU A 192 -15.60 9.13 4.86
N GLU A 193 -16.48 10.06 5.24
CA GLU A 193 -16.19 11.49 5.42
C GLU A 193 -15.67 12.18 4.14
N ILE A 194 -16.09 11.68 2.96
CA ILE A 194 -15.70 12.22 1.65
C ILE A 194 -16.71 13.28 1.21
N LYS A 195 -16.24 14.51 1.00
CA LYS A 195 -17.06 15.63 0.53
C LYS A 195 -16.82 15.93 -0.94
N LEU A 196 -17.91 15.94 -1.72
CA LEU A 196 -17.93 16.34 -3.13
C LEU A 196 -18.54 17.74 -3.30
N SER A 197 -17.98 18.54 -4.21
CA SER A 197 -18.58 19.78 -4.69
C SER A 197 -19.86 19.50 -5.48
N ALA A 198 -20.61 20.54 -5.85
CA ALA A 198 -21.80 20.38 -6.69
C ALA A 198 -21.46 19.76 -8.05
N GLU A 199 -20.46 20.32 -8.74
CA GLU A 199 -19.99 19.83 -10.05
C GLU A 199 -19.46 18.39 -10.00
N GLU A 200 -18.79 18.01 -8.92
CA GLU A 200 -18.25 16.65 -8.76
C GLU A 200 -19.35 15.60 -8.58
N LYS A 201 -20.53 15.99 -8.08
CA LYS A 201 -21.67 15.07 -7.90
C LYS A 201 -22.35 14.69 -9.21
N ASP A 202 -22.21 15.54 -10.23
CA ASP A 202 -22.79 15.30 -11.56
C ASP A 202 -21.94 14.34 -12.41
N LEU A 203 -20.73 14.01 -11.94
CA LEU A 203 -19.85 13.07 -12.61
C LEU A 203 -20.28 11.62 -12.33
N GLU A 204 -19.97 10.73 -13.27
CA GLU A 204 -20.31 9.32 -13.18
C GLU A 204 -19.16 8.41 -13.64
N GLY A 205 -19.28 7.11 -13.34
CA GLY A 205 -18.32 6.09 -13.75
C GLY A 205 -16.88 6.41 -13.36
N LYS A 206 -15.94 6.26 -14.32
CA LYS A 206 -14.51 6.47 -14.08
C LYS A 206 -14.14 7.90 -13.66
N ALA A 207 -14.89 8.91 -14.13
CA ALA A 207 -14.62 10.31 -13.77
C ALA A 207 -14.91 10.56 -12.29
N LEU A 208 -16.06 10.10 -11.80
CA LEU A 208 -16.43 10.17 -10.39
C LEU A 208 -15.47 9.33 -9.53
N LEU A 209 -15.18 8.10 -9.95
CA LEU A 209 -14.29 7.19 -9.22
C LEU A 209 -12.91 7.83 -8.97
N LYS A 210 -12.34 8.46 -10.00
CA LYS A 210 -11.04 9.14 -9.90
C LYS A 210 -11.04 10.24 -8.84
N ILE A 211 -12.09 11.07 -8.79
CA ILE A 211 -12.19 12.16 -7.82
C ILE A 211 -12.42 11.64 -6.41
N VAL A 212 -13.35 10.70 -6.26
CA VAL A 212 -13.66 10.08 -4.96
C VAL A 212 -12.41 9.44 -4.36
N MET A 213 -11.67 8.65 -5.15
CA MET A 213 -10.48 7.96 -4.66
C MET A 213 -9.34 8.94 -4.32
N ARG A 214 -9.16 10.02 -5.08
CA ARG A 214 -8.18 11.08 -4.76
C ARG A 214 -8.49 11.77 -3.44
N LYS A 215 -9.78 12.02 -3.14
CA LYS A 215 -10.18 12.62 -1.86
C LYS A 215 -10.11 11.64 -0.70
N PHE A 216 -10.38 10.36 -0.97
CA PHE A 216 -10.35 9.33 0.05
C PHE A 216 -8.92 8.96 0.48
N LEU A 217 -8.03 8.76 -0.49
CA LEU A 217 -6.66 8.26 -0.31
C LEU A 217 -5.70 8.99 -1.27
N PRO A 218 -5.33 10.25 -1.01
CA PRO A 218 -4.41 10.99 -1.87
C PRO A 218 -3.06 10.26 -1.99
N ALA A 219 -2.64 9.93 -3.22
CA ALA A 219 -1.40 9.19 -3.44
C ALA A 219 -0.16 9.94 -2.92
N ALA A 220 -0.12 11.25 -3.12
CA ALA A 220 0.99 12.09 -2.69
C ALA A 220 1.20 12.00 -1.18
N ASP A 221 0.13 12.07 -0.38
CA ASP A 221 0.21 12.02 1.08
C ASP A 221 0.77 10.68 1.56
N ALA A 222 0.33 9.57 0.95
CA ALA A 222 0.83 8.23 1.29
C ALA A 222 2.31 8.07 0.96
N LEU A 223 2.73 8.54 -0.22
CA LEU A 223 4.11 8.44 -0.68
C LEU A 223 5.04 9.36 0.11
N LEU A 224 4.66 10.62 0.33
CA LEU A 224 5.45 11.57 1.09
C LEU A 224 5.60 11.12 2.55
N GLU A 225 4.53 10.63 3.18
CA GLU A 225 4.60 10.09 4.54
C GLU A 225 5.60 8.92 4.61
N MET A 226 5.52 7.98 3.68
CA MET A 226 6.44 6.84 3.61
C MET A 226 7.88 7.29 3.42
N MET A 227 8.13 8.23 2.50
CA MET A 227 9.47 8.74 2.23
C MET A 227 10.07 9.47 3.44
N ILE A 228 9.31 10.37 4.07
CA ILE A 228 9.77 11.17 5.22
C ILE A 228 10.11 10.28 6.42
N ILE A 229 9.32 9.22 6.66
CA ILE A 229 9.50 8.35 7.84
C ILE A 229 10.64 7.35 7.62
N HIS A 230 10.76 6.80 6.41
CA HIS A 230 11.58 5.60 6.20
C HIS A 230 12.87 5.84 5.42
N LEU A 231 12.93 6.87 4.57
CA LEU A 231 14.15 7.18 3.82
C LEU A 231 15.13 7.96 4.71
N PRO A 232 16.44 7.65 4.64
CA PRO A 232 17.44 8.31 5.45
C PRO A 232 17.65 9.75 4.97
N SER A 233 17.95 10.64 5.92
CA SER A 233 18.52 11.95 5.58
C SER A 233 19.97 11.80 5.13
N PRO A 234 20.54 12.80 4.42
CA PRO A 234 21.96 12.77 4.05
C PRO A 234 22.88 12.59 5.26
N ILE A 235 22.55 13.20 6.42
CA ILE A 235 23.32 13.06 7.67
C ILE A 235 23.38 11.60 8.13
N THR A 236 22.30 10.84 7.95
CA THR A 236 22.25 9.42 8.32
C THR A 236 22.94 8.57 7.27
N ALA A 237 22.66 8.81 5.98
CA ALA A 237 23.14 7.99 4.88
C ALA A 237 24.65 8.07 4.67
N GLN A 238 25.21 9.28 4.73
CA GLN A 238 26.63 9.49 4.46
C GLN A 238 27.56 8.77 5.45
N LYS A 239 27.07 8.42 6.65
CA LYS A 239 27.83 7.65 7.65
C LYS A 239 28.22 6.26 7.18
N TYR A 240 27.41 5.63 6.31
CA TYR A 240 27.67 4.30 5.78
C TYR A 240 27.90 4.29 4.27
N ARG A 241 27.80 5.44 3.59
CA ARG A 241 28.03 5.54 2.13
C ARG A 241 29.40 6.14 1.76
N ALA A 242 30.04 6.85 2.67
CA ALA A 242 31.34 7.49 2.42
C ALA A 242 32.56 6.57 2.64
N GLU A 243 32.36 5.39 3.23
CA GLU A 243 33.36 4.32 3.33
C GLU A 243 33.49 3.54 2.02
#